data_AF-A0A9D1ST78-F1
#
_entry.id   AF-A0A9D1ST78-F1
#
_cell.length_a   1.000
_cell.length_b   1.000
_cell.length_c   1.000
_cell.angle_alpha   90.00
_cell.angle_beta   90.00
_cell.angle_gamma   90.00
#
_symmetry.space_group_name_H-M   'P 1'
#
loop_
_entity.id
_entity.type
_entity.pdbx_description
1 polymer ?
#
loop_
_entity_poly.entity_id
_entity_poly.type
_entity_poly.pdbx_seq_one_letter_code
_entity_poly.pdbx_strand_id
1 'polypeptide(L)'
;MGGNWLGVLLVLAVAGALIGISYLHKRRAQPYVDRFAQTYCETVAHVLGDDEDAYRDVRLAAVETEDGNLRAAPLEEQSEPMRALLEKGVDERTIELLRAMFEQHGQVNKRLSGLNLLGKRIIPQLSRAFILLNDALTLIRDYQTVEFTPKGLERFHLFLHDQARVRADLLEPVVSPACRETFPKH
;
A
#
# COMPACT_ATOMS: atom_id res chain seq x y z
N MET A 1 28.41 40.80 -25.96
CA MET A 1 27.94 39.43 -25.64
C MET A 1 28.13 39.09 -24.15
N GLY A 2 27.63 39.90 -23.21
CA GLY A 2 27.87 39.72 -21.75
C GLY A 2 26.63 39.44 -20.89
N GLY A 3 25.44 39.84 -21.34
CA GLY A 3 24.19 39.64 -20.57
C GLY A 3 23.66 38.20 -20.57
N ASN A 4 23.99 37.40 -21.59
CA ASN A 4 23.46 36.04 -21.73
C ASN A 4 24.07 35.06 -20.72
N TRP A 5 25.34 35.25 -20.36
CA TRP A 5 26.04 34.38 -19.40
C TRP A 5 25.54 34.56 -17.96
N LEU A 6 25.28 35.79 -17.53
CA LEU A 6 24.71 36.07 -16.21
C LEU A 6 23.29 35.51 -16.08
N GLY A 7 22.48 35.60 -17.14
CA GLY A 7 21.15 34.98 -17.19
C GLY A 7 21.21 33.45 -17.12
N VAL A 8 22.10 32.81 -17.88
CA VAL A 8 22.31 31.36 -17.83
C VAL A 8 22.80 30.90 -16.45
N LEU A 9 23.73 31.63 -15.83
CA LEU A 9 24.21 31.32 -14.48
C LEU A 9 23.11 31.44 -13.42
N LEU A 10 22.23 32.44 -13.52
CA LEU A 10 21.08 32.59 -12.63
C LEU A 10 20.11 31.40 -12.78
N VAL A 11 19.78 31.01 -14.01
CA VAL A 11 18.90 29.85 -14.27
C VAL A 11 19.50 28.56 -13.73
N LEU A 12 20.81 28.34 -13.93
CA LEU A 12 21.50 27.17 -13.38
C LEU A 12 21.52 27.16 -11.85
N ALA A 13 21.73 28.33 -11.22
CA ALA A 13 21.71 28.45 -9.76
C ALA A 13 20.32 28.15 -9.18
N VAL A 14 19.25 28.66 -9.80
CA VAL A 14 17.87 28.38 -9.39
C VAL A 14 17.53 26.91 -9.60
N ALA A 15 17.88 26.34 -10.75
CA ALA A 15 17.68 24.91 -11.03
C ALA A 15 18.43 24.02 -10.02
N GLY A 16 19.70 24.34 -9.73
CA GLY A 16 20.50 23.64 -8.72
C GLY A 16 19.89 23.72 -7.32
N ALA A 17 19.39 24.89 -6.91
CA ALA A 17 18.70 25.06 -5.62
C ALA A 17 17.42 24.24 -5.54
N LEU A 18 16.60 24.22 -6.60
CA LEU A 18 15.38 23.42 -6.67
C LEU A 18 15.68 21.91 -6.60
N ILE A 19 16.71 21.44 -7.31
CA ILE A 19 17.16 20.04 -7.27
C ILE A 19 17.67 19.68 -5.87
N GLY A 20 18.48 20.54 -5.25
CA GLY A 20 19.03 20.34 -3.91
C GLY A 20 17.94 20.25 -2.83
N ILE A 21 16.97 21.16 -2.85
CA ILE A 21 15.82 21.14 -1.92
C ILE A 21 14.98 19.88 -2.12
N SER A 22 14.69 19.53 -3.38
CA SER A 22 13.95 18.31 -3.72
C SER A 22 14.65 17.05 -3.21
N TYR A 23 15.96 16.94 -3.41
CA TYR A 23 16.78 15.83 -2.92
C TYR A 23 16.76 15.74 -1.39
N LEU A 24 16.86 16.88 -0.70
CA LEU A 24 16.84 16.94 0.76
C LEU A 24 15.48 16.52 1.33
N HIS A 25 14.37 16.93 0.70
CA HIS A 25 13.03 16.48 1.06
C HIS A 25 12.89 14.97 0.84
N LYS A 26 13.39 14.44 -0.28
CA LYS A 26 13.41 12.98 -0.54
C LYS A 26 14.14 12.25 0.57
N ARG A 27 15.38 12.67 0.88
CA ARG A 27 16.22 12.02 1.89
C ARG A 27 15.58 12.01 3.27
N ARG A 28 14.85 13.08 3.64
CA ARG A 28 14.12 13.15 4.92
C ARG A 28 12.86 12.30 4.94
N ALA A 29 12.20 12.11 3.81
CA ALA A 29 10.98 11.30 3.70
C ALA A 29 11.28 9.80 3.55
N GLN A 30 12.39 9.43 2.90
CA GLN A 30 12.72 8.05 2.54
C GLN A 30 12.64 7.05 3.71
N PRO A 31 13.14 7.34 4.93
CA PRO A 31 13.03 6.39 6.03
C PRO A 31 11.58 6.03 6.39
N TYR A 32 10.64 6.96 6.22
CA TYR A 32 9.21 6.71 6.46
C TYR A 32 8.57 5.93 5.31
N VAL A 33 9.02 6.14 4.08
CA VAL A 33 8.58 5.36 2.90
C VAL A 33 9.03 3.90 3.05
N ASP A 34 10.29 3.70 3.41
CA ASP A 34 10.85 2.35 3.59
C ASP A 34 10.18 1.64 4.78
N ARG A 35 9.98 2.34 5.90
CA ARG A 35 9.27 1.78 7.06
C ARG A 35 7.82 1.44 6.74
N PHE A 36 7.12 2.27 5.95
CA PHE A 36 5.78 1.96 5.45
C PHE A 36 5.76 0.66 4.65
N ALA A 37 6.71 0.48 3.73
CA ALA A 37 6.77 -0.73 2.93
C ALA A 37 7.10 -1.97 3.76
N GLN A 38 7.97 -1.84 4.76
CA GLN A 38 8.26 -2.92 5.70
C GLN A 38 7.05 -3.29 6.54
N THR A 39 6.35 -2.30 7.11
CA THR A 39 5.13 -2.53 7.89
C THR A 39 4.02 -3.13 7.01
N TYR A 40 3.93 -2.76 5.73
CA TYR A 40 3.03 -3.42 4.79
C TYR A 40 3.33 -4.92 4.68
N CYS A 41 4.60 -5.28 4.40
CA CYS A 41 5.01 -6.67 4.27
C CYS A 41 4.80 -7.46 5.57
N GLU A 42 5.12 -6.85 6.72
CA GLU A 42 4.87 -7.44 8.05
C GLU A 42 3.38 -7.70 8.28
N THR A 43 2.51 -6.76 7.89
CA THR A 43 1.05 -6.94 8.04
C THR A 43 0.53 -8.07 7.14
N VAL A 44 1.01 -8.13 5.90
CA VAL A 44 0.63 -9.18 4.94
C VAL A 44 1.06 -10.55 5.46
N ALA A 45 2.31 -10.71 5.88
CA ALA A 45 2.82 -11.96 6.44
C ALA A 45 2.08 -12.36 7.73
N HIS A 46 1.72 -11.40 8.59
CA HIS A 46 0.94 -11.68 9.80
C HIS A 46 -0.47 -12.19 9.48
N VAL A 47 -1.11 -11.63 8.44
CA VAL A 47 -2.50 -11.94 8.07
C VAL A 47 -2.58 -13.23 7.25
N LEU A 48 -1.81 -13.31 6.17
CA LEU A 48 -1.81 -14.43 5.22
C LEU A 48 -0.82 -15.55 5.59
N GLY A 49 0.06 -15.34 6.57
CA GLY A 49 1.11 -16.30 6.90
C GLY A 49 2.35 -16.18 6.00
N ASP A 50 3.35 -17.01 6.29
CA ASP A 50 4.65 -16.98 5.58
C ASP A 50 4.56 -17.56 4.15
N ASP A 51 3.56 -18.42 3.88
CA ASP A 51 3.27 -18.94 2.54
C ASP A 51 2.19 -18.09 1.87
N GLU A 52 2.61 -17.00 1.24
CA GLU A 52 1.69 -16.10 0.52
C GLU A 52 0.99 -16.80 -0.66
N ASP A 53 1.56 -17.87 -1.22
CA ASP A 53 0.97 -18.63 -2.33
C ASP A 53 -0.18 -19.54 -1.88
N ALA A 54 -0.31 -19.80 -0.58
CA ALA A 54 -1.42 -20.58 -0.02
C ALA A 54 -2.81 -20.01 -0.36
N TYR A 55 -2.88 -18.71 -0.65
CA TYR A 55 -4.12 -18.01 -0.99
C TYR A 55 -4.31 -17.77 -2.49
N ARG A 56 -3.36 -18.15 -3.35
CA ARG A 56 -3.33 -17.80 -4.78
C ARG A 56 -4.62 -18.12 -5.55
N ASP A 57 -5.23 -19.26 -5.24
CA ASP A 57 -6.46 -19.72 -5.90
C ASP A 57 -7.71 -19.57 -5.02
N VAL A 58 -7.56 -19.00 -3.81
CA VAL A 58 -8.64 -18.92 -2.82
C VAL A 58 -9.59 -17.79 -3.17
N ARG A 59 -10.85 -18.12 -3.47
CA ARG A 59 -11.89 -17.14 -3.76
C ARG A 59 -12.84 -16.97 -2.58
N LEU A 60 -13.19 -15.73 -2.29
CA LEU A 60 -14.32 -15.41 -1.42
C LEU A 60 -15.62 -15.71 -2.17
N ALA A 61 -16.42 -16.65 -1.65
CA ALA A 61 -17.79 -16.84 -2.12
C ALA A 61 -18.63 -15.65 -1.68
N ALA A 62 -19.42 -15.08 -2.59
CA ALA A 62 -20.22 -13.89 -2.36
C ALA A 62 -21.61 -14.02 -2.98
N VAL A 63 -22.58 -13.36 -2.35
CA VAL A 63 -23.98 -13.30 -2.78
C VAL A 63 -24.36 -11.86 -3.11
N GLU A 64 -25.17 -11.67 -4.14
CA GLU A 64 -25.66 -10.35 -4.54
C GLU A 64 -26.77 -9.89 -3.60
N THR A 65 -26.76 -8.61 -3.23
CA THR A 65 -27.80 -7.96 -2.43
C THR A 65 -28.85 -7.32 -3.33
N GLU A 66 -30.00 -6.95 -2.76
CA GLU A 66 -31.08 -6.29 -3.49
C GLU A 66 -30.65 -4.97 -4.16
N ASP A 67 -29.63 -4.31 -3.60
CA ASP A 67 -29.06 -3.05 -4.09
C ASP A 67 -27.98 -3.24 -5.18
N GLY A 68 -27.71 -4.48 -5.62
CA GLY A 68 -26.67 -4.82 -6.60
C GLY A 68 -25.24 -4.79 -6.04
N ASN A 69 -25.08 -4.72 -4.72
CA ASN A 69 -23.80 -4.94 -4.04
C ASN A 69 -23.59 -6.43 -3.78
N LEU A 70 -22.46 -6.77 -3.19
CA LEU A 70 -22.10 -8.12 -2.78
C LEU A 70 -21.93 -8.18 -1.25
N ARG A 71 -22.26 -9.32 -0.67
CA ARG A 71 -21.90 -9.71 0.70
C ARG A 71 -21.17 -11.05 0.66
N ALA A 72 -20.35 -11.32 1.66
CA ALA A 72 -19.77 -12.66 1.80
C ALA A 72 -20.88 -13.70 1.98
N ALA A 73 -20.76 -14.82 1.29
CA ALA A 73 -21.62 -15.97 1.52
C ALA A 73 -21.37 -16.54 2.94
N PRO A 74 -22.33 -17.29 3.52
CA PRO A 74 -22.15 -17.94 4.82
C PRO A 74 -20.84 -18.74 4.91
N LEU A 75 -20.27 -18.86 6.12
CA LEU A 75 -18.98 -19.52 6.33
C LEU A 75 -18.97 -20.97 5.81
N GLU A 76 -20.10 -21.65 5.89
CA GLU A 76 -20.30 -23.03 5.46
C GLU A 76 -20.09 -23.20 3.96
N GLU A 77 -20.35 -22.15 3.17
CA GLU A 77 -20.17 -22.11 1.72
C GLU A 77 -18.77 -21.67 1.30
N GLN A 78 -17.97 -21.15 2.24
CA GLN A 78 -16.58 -20.77 1.98
C GLN A 78 -15.69 -22.02 1.88
N SER A 79 -14.65 -21.94 1.04
CA SER A 79 -13.55 -22.90 1.05
C SER A 79 -12.85 -22.92 2.41
N GLU A 80 -12.23 -24.05 2.77
CA GLU A 80 -11.54 -24.20 4.05
C GLU A 80 -10.48 -23.10 4.32
N PRO A 81 -9.61 -22.71 3.36
CA PRO A 81 -8.63 -21.65 3.60
C PRO A 81 -9.27 -20.26 3.80
N MET A 82 -10.35 -19.97 3.06
CA MET A 82 -11.09 -18.71 3.22
C MET A 82 -11.80 -18.67 4.57
N ARG A 83 -12.46 -19.76 4.96
CA ARG A 83 -13.12 -19.88 6.26
C ARG A 83 -12.13 -19.65 7.40
N ALA A 84 -10.98 -20.31 7.35
CA ALA A 84 -9.93 -20.14 8.36
C ALA A 84 -9.43 -18.68 8.44
N LEU A 85 -9.28 -17.99 7.31
CA LEU A 85 -8.89 -16.59 7.28
C LEU A 85 -9.96 -15.67 7.90
N LEU A 86 -11.23 -15.87 7.56
CA LEU A 86 -12.35 -15.09 8.09
C LEU A 86 -12.58 -15.34 9.59
N GLU A 87 -12.41 -16.59 10.05
CA GLU A 87 -12.52 -16.96 11.46
C GLU A 87 -11.33 -16.45 12.28
N LYS A 88 -10.11 -16.50 11.72
CA LYS A 88 -8.93 -15.86 12.33
C LYS A 88 -9.16 -14.36 12.51
N GLY A 89 -9.81 -13.73 11.54
CA GLY A 89 -10.19 -12.32 11.60
C GLY A 89 -8.98 -11.37 11.61
N VAL A 90 -9.19 -10.18 12.15
CA VAL A 90 -8.17 -9.13 12.30
C VAL A 90 -7.94 -8.87 13.79
N ASP A 91 -6.75 -9.20 14.27
CA ASP A 91 -6.36 -9.04 15.68
C ASP A 91 -5.81 -7.63 15.99
N GLU A 92 -5.58 -7.34 17.28
CA GLU A 92 -5.07 -6.03 17.71
C GLU A 92 -3.69 -5.74 17.11
N ARG A 93 -2.84 -6.77 16.92
CA ARG A 93 -1.53 -6.59 16.29
C ARG A 93 -1.66 -6.05 14.86
N THR A 94 -2.58 -6.61 14.08
CA THR A 94 -2.87 -6.14 12.73
C THR A 94 -3.36 -4.69 12.73
N ILE A 95 -4.21 -4.33 13.70
CA ILE A 95 -4.72 -2.96 13.89
C ILE A 95 -3.57 -1.99 14.23
N GLU A 96 -2.64 -2.39 15.10
CA GLU A 96 -1.45 -1.59 15.44
C GLU A 96 -0.55 -1.34 14.23
N LEU A 97 -0.31 -2.36 13.41
CA LEU A 97 0.49 -2.24 12.19
C LEU A 97 -0.18 -1.28 11.18
N LEU A 98 -1.50 -1.40 11.01
CA LEU A 98 -2.26 -0.50 10.15
C LEU A 98 -2.21 0.96 10.65
N ARG A 99 -2.34 1.19 11.97
CA ARG A 99 -2.17 2.51 12.58
C ARG A 99 -0.76 3.06 12.33
N ALA A 100 0.27 2.24 12.48
CA ALA A 100 1.65 2.63 12.22
C ALA A 100 1.86 3.03 10.75
N MET A 101 1.29 2.29 9.81
CA MET A 101 1.32 2.65 8.39
C MET A 101 0.63 3.98 8.12
N PHE A 102 -0.51 4.23 8.74
CA PHE A 102 -1.21 5.51 8.60
C PHE A 102 -0.35 6.68 9.10
N GLU A 103 0.31 6.52 10.25
CA GLU A 103 1.22 7.53 10.79
C GLU A 103 2.42 7.76 9.84
N GLN A 104 3.06 6.70 9.37
CA GLN A 104 4.19 6.78 8.43
C GLN A 104 3.80 7.49 7.13
N HIS A 105 2.63 7.17 6.58
CA HIS A 105 2.05 7.88 5.43
C HIS A 105 1.85 9.37 5.73
N GLY A 106 1.34 9.72 6.92
CA GLY A 106 1.23 11.10 7.39
C GLY A 106 2.59 11.82 7.47
N GLN A 107 3.64 11.14 7.93
CA GLN A 107 5.00 11.68 7.98
C GLN A 107 5.60 11.92 6.59
N VAL A 108 5.29 11.05 5.61
CA VAL A 108 5.66 11.25 4.21
C VAL A 108 4.92 12.45 3.63
N ASN A 109 3.61 12.53 3.83
CA ASN A 109 2.78 13.67 3.41
C ASN A 109 3.31 14.99 3.96
N LYS A 110 3.64 15.06 5.25
CA LYS A 110 4.17 16.27 5.87
C LYS A 110 5.49 16.75 5.25
N ARG A 111 6.33 15.84 4.76
CA ARG A 111 7.66 16.15 4.21
C ARG A 111 7.66 16.39 2.70
N LEU A 112 6.70 15.79 2.00
CA LEU A 112 6.59 15.85 0.55
C LEU A 112 5.40 16.70 0.08
N SER A 113 4.60 17.28 0.98
CA SER A 113 3.51 18.20 0.64
C SER A 113 4.02 19.45 -0.09
N GLY A 114 3.19 19.97 -1.00
CA GLY A 114 3.51 21.11 -1.88
C GLY A 114 3.71 20.71 -3.35
N LEU A 115 4.26 21.61 -4.16
CA LEU A 115 4.56 21.41 -5.59
C LEU A 115 5.77 20.48 -5.85
N ASN A 116 6.06 19.55 -4.95
CA ASN A 116 7.17 18.62 -5.12
C ASN A 116 6.76 17.47 -6.05
N LEU A 117 7.42 17.36 -7.21
CA LEU A 117 7.22 16.28 -8.18
C LEU A 117 7.38 14.88 -7.55
N LEU A 118 8.24 14.76 -6.53
CA LEU A 118 8.44 13.50 -5.81
C LEU A 118 7.21 13.10 -4.98
N GLY A 119 6.55 14.07 -4.33
CA GLY A 119 5.32 13.82 -3.57
C GLY A 119 4.22 13.27 -4.47
N LYS A 120 4.06 13.83 -5.68
CA LYS A 120 3.11 13.36 -6.69
C LYS A 120 3.36 11.92 -7.16
N ARG A 121 4.59 11.42 -7.03
CA ARG A 121 4.95 10.03 -7.37
C ARG A 121 4.79 9.10 -6.18
N ILE A 122 5.23 9.51 -4.99
CA ILE A 122 5.32 8.62 -3.81
C ILE A 122 3.97 8.48 -3.11
N ILE A 123 3.31 9.60 -2.80
CA ILE A 123 2.09 9.62 -1.98
C ILE A 123 0.98 8.76 -2.58
N PRO A 124 0.67 8.85 -3.89
CA PRO A 124 -0.39 8.02 -4.46
C PRO A 124 -0.12 6.53 -4.36
N GLN A 125 1.14 6.10 -4.43
CA GLN A 125 1.47 4.69 -4.33
C GLN A 125 1.25 4.15 -2.91
N LEU A 126 1.72 4.89 -1.90
CA LEU A 126 1.50 4.54 -0.50
C LEU A 126 0.00 4.56 -0.15
N SER A 127 -0.74 5.56 -0.65
CA SER A 127 -2.19 5.62 -0.49
C SER A 127 -2.89 4.41 -1.09
N ARG A 128 -2.51 3.98 -2.30
CA ARG A 128 -3.10 2.78 -2.94
C ARG A 128 -2.80 1.51 -2.15
N ALA A 129 -1.56 1.32 -1.71
CA ALA A 129 -1.18 0.17 -0.90
C ALA A 129 -1.94 0.13 0.43
N PHE A 130 -2.06 1.28 1.11
CA PHE A 130 -2.82 1.42 2.34
C PHE A 130 -4.30 1.12 2.14
N ILE A 131 -4.94 1.69 1.11
CA ILE A 131 -6.36 1.46 0.81
C ILE A 131 -6.61 -0.02 0.49
N LEU A 132 -5.76 -0.65 -0.33
CA LEU A 132 -5.89 -2.07 -0.66
C LEU A 132 -5.87 -2.94 0.61
N LEU A 133 -4.88 -2.71 1.48
CA LEU A 133 -4.75 -3.44 2.74
C LEU A 133 -5.93 -3.16 3.67
N ASN A 134 -6.27 -1.90 3.89
CA ASN A 134 -7.37 -1.51 4.77
C ASN A 134 -8.71 -2.10 4.29
N ASP A 135 -9.03 -2.01 3.00
CA ASP A 135 -10.26 -2.57 2.45
C ASP A 135 -10.31 -4.09 2.65
N ALA A 136 -9.19 -4.79 2.45
CA ALA A 136 -9.10 -6.23 2.67
C ALA A 136 -9.29 -6.60 4.15
N LEU A 137 -8.65 -5.87 5.06
CA LEU A 137 -8.78 -6.10 6.49
C LEU A 137 -10.19 -5.79 7.01
N THR A 138 -10.82 -4.72 6.52
CA THR A 138 -12.24 -4.43 6.83
C THR A 138 -13.13 -5.57 6.37
N LEU A 139 -12.91 -6.09 5.16
CA LEU A 139 -13.66 -7.25 4.68
C LEU A 139 -13.47 -8.45 5.60
N ILE A 140 -12.22 -8.83 5.91
CA ILE A 140 -11.92 -9.98 6.78
C ILE A 140 -12.56 -9.81 8.16
N ARG A 141 -12.47 -8.61 8.76
CA ARG A 141 -12.96 -8.33 10.11
C ARG A 141 -14.49 -8.37 10.20
N ASP A 142 -15.17 -7.72 9.26
CA ASP A 142 -16.60 -7.43 9.34
C ASP A 142 -17.39 -8.16 8.24
N TYR A 143 -16.87 -9.29 7.74
CA TYR A 143 -17.38 -10.01 6.55
C TYR A 143 -18.88 -10.34 6.59
N GLN A 144 -19.46 -10.50 7.78
CA GLN A 144 -20.87 -10.83 7.98
C GLN A 144 -21.81 -9.65 7.70
N THR A 145 -21.33 -8.41 7.84
CA THR A 145 -22.17 -7.20 7.81
C THR A 145 -21.77 -6.23 6.72
N VAL A 146 -20.52 -6.30 6.25
CA VAL A 146 -20.01 -5.39 5.22
C VAL A 146 -20.53 -5.75 3.84
N GLU A 147 -21.06 -4.75 3.15
CA GLU A 147 -21.32 -4.81 1.72
C GLU A 147 -20.13 -4.26 0.93
N PHE A 148 -19.87 -4.87 -0.22
CA PHE A 148 -18.81 -4.43 -1.11
C PHE A 148 -19.26 -4.50 -2.56
N THR A 149 -18.64 -3.66 -3.39
CA THR A 149 -18.89 -3.69 -4.84
C THR A 149 -18.13 -4.84 -5.50
N PRO A 150 -18.47 -5.23 -6.74
CA PRO A 150 -17.67 -6.18 -7.52
C PRO A 150 -16.19 -5.77 -7.63
N LYS A 151 -15.91 -4.47 -7.77
CA LYS A 151 -14.54 -3.93 -7.75
C LYS A 151 -13.89 -4.05 -6.37
N GLY A 152 -14.67 -4.01 -5.29
CA GLY A 152 -14.20 -4.34 -3.95
C GLY A 152 -13.73 -5.79 -3.85
N LEU A 153 -14.52 -6.72 -4.39
CA LEU A 153 -14.17 -8.15 -4.45
C LEU A 153 -12.90 -8.40 -5.28
N GLU A 154 -12.77 -7.77 -6.46
CA GLU A 154 -11.56 -7.88 -7.28
C GLU A 154 -10.30 -7.39 -6.53
N ARG A 155 -10.41 -6.29 -5.79
CA ARG A 155 -9.29 -5.77 -4.98
C ARG A 155 -8.97 -6.69 -3.81
N PHE A 156 -9.98 -7.28 -3.18
CA PHE A 156 -9.76 -8.28 -2.14
C PHE A 156 -9.01 -9.50 -2.68
N HIS A 157 -9.40 -9.99 -3.87
CA HIS A 157 -8.69 -11.09 -4.52
C HIS A 157 -7.29 -10.69 -4.97
N LEU A 158 -7.06 -9.48 -5.46
CA LEU A 158 -5.71 -8.98 -5.72
C LEU A 158 -4.83 -9.02 -4.46
N PHE A 159 -5.39 -8.63 -3.31
CA PHE A 159 -4.71 -8.74 -2.02
C PHE A 159 -4.39 -10.20 -1.67
N LEU A 160 -5.29 -11.15 -1.90
CA LEU A 160 -5.02 -12.55 -1.59
C LEU A 160 -4.05 -13.23 -2.57
N HIS A 161 -4.07 -12.85 -3.86
CA HIS A 161 -3.52 -13.70 -4.92
C HIS A 161 -2.13 -13.29 -5.40
N ASP A 162 -1.78 -12.01 -5.27
CA ASP A 162 -0.60 -11.49 -5.98
C ASP A 162 0.09 -10.35 -5.24
N GLN A 163 0.55 -10.66 -4.02
CA GLN A 163 1.30 -9.72 -3.19
C GLN A 163 2.64 -9.33 -3.81
N ALA A 164 3.28 -10.24 -4.55
CA ALA A 164 4.49 -9.95 -5.32
C ALA A 164 4.26 -8.80 -6.31
N ARG A 165 3.18 -8.86 -7.09
CA ARG A 165 2.81 -7.77 -8.01
C ARG A 165 2.46 -6.48 -7.28
N VAL A 166 1.73 -6.57 -6.17
CA VAL A 166 1.38 -5.36 -5.39
C VAL A 166 2.66 -4.65 -4.91
N ARG A 167 3.65 -5.40 -4.41
CA ARG A 167 4.95 -4.85 -4.01
C ARG A 167 5.69 -4.25 -5.20
N ALA A 168 5.76 -4.95 -6.32
CA ALA A 168 6.43 -4.50 -7.55
C ALA A 168 5.81 -3.20 -8.12
N ASP A 169 4.48 -3.13 -8.18
CA ASP A 169 3.76 -2.02 -8.79
C ASP A 169 3.68 -0.79 -7.86
N LEU A 170 3.48 -1.00 -6.56
CA LEU A 170 3.21 0.08 -5.61
C LEU A 170 4.42 0.47 -4.75
N LEU A 171 5.23 -0.49 -4.28
CA LEU A 171 6.26 -0.21 -3.27
C LEU A 171 7.66 -0.09 -3.88
N GLU A 172 8.08 -1.03 -4.72
CA GLU A 172 9.42 -1.01 -5.34
C GLU A 172 9.80 0.31 -6.02
N PRO A 173 8.88 1.02 -6.72
CA PRO A 173 9.23 2.25 -7.43
C PRO A 173 9.53 3.44 -6.51
N VAL A 174 9.24 3.33 -5.21
CA VAL A 174 9.29 4.43 -4.24
C VAL A 174 10.22 4.17 -3.04
N VAL A 175 10.47 2.90 -2.71
CA VAL A 175 11.41 2.53 -1.63
C VAL A 175 12.87 2.67 -2.04
N SER A 176 13.76 2.69 -1.05
CA SER A 176 15.21 2.64 -1.29
C SER A 176 15.66 1.27 -1.80
N PRO A 177 16.81 1.18 -2.49
CA PRO A 177 17.37 -0.11 -2.92
C PRO A 177 17.58 -1.08 -1.77
N ALA A 178 18.11 -0.61 -0.63
CA ALA A 178 18.32 -1.44 0.55
C ALA A 178 17.01 -2.01 1.12
N CYS A 179 15.93 -1.22 1.12
CA CYS A 179 14.62 -1.72 1.54
C CYS A 179 14.04 -2.72 0.55
N ARG A 180 14.30 -2.56 -0.75
CA ARG A 180 13.82 -3.52 -1.77
C ARG A 180 14.41 -4.91 -1.57
N GLU A 181 15.67 -4.98 -1.14
CA GLU A 181 16.36 -6.26 -0.87
C GLU A 181 15.74 -7.05 0.30
N THR A 182 14.96 -6.40 1.16
CA THR A 182 14.28 -7.05 2.29
C THR A 182 12.89 -7.57 1.94
N PHE A 183 12.38 -7.34 0.72
CA PHE A 183 11.08 -7.86 0.33
C PHE A 183 11.11 -9.39 0.20
N PRO A 184 10.02 -10.08 0.58
CA PRO A 184 9.86 -11.51 0.30
C PRO A 184 10.09 -11.78 -1.18
N LYS A 185 10.98 -12.73 -1.48
CA LYS A 185 11.26 -13.17 -2.85
C LYS A 185 10.34 -14.36 -3.11
N HIS A 186 9.41 -14.20 -4.05
CA HIS A 186 8.63 -15.30 -4.62
C HIS A 186 9.21 -15.64 -5.99
#